data_AF-A0A4Q0Z9J4-F1
#
_entry.id   AF-A0A4Q0Z9J4-F1
#
_cell.length_a   1.000
_cell.length_b   1.000
_cell.length_c   1.000
_cell.angle_alpha   90.00
_cell.angle_beta   90.00
_cell.angle_gamma   90.00
#
_symmetry.space_group_name_H-M   'P 1'
#
loop_
_entity.id
_entity.type
_entity.pdbx_description
1 polymer ?
#
loop_
_entity_poly.entity_id
_entity_poly.type
_entity_poly.pdbx_seq_one_letter_code
_entity_poly.pdbx_strand_id
1 'polypeptide(L)'
;MSCNKEKKIKSLWLIIGIFVLGGIIGLLFSFGVAVGVHKTSDDKFCTMCHTMKPMANSYYRDAHGGNNVNGVRAKCVDCHLPHDSLANYLFEKAKTGLHDVRVQTFGDLESIDWEEKRKHAKRFVFDTGCMSCHTNLQNATSSNTKAFIAHKEYFEKRTDKKCVECHKNVGHHILGDYIKK
;
A
#
# COMPACT_ATOMS: atom_id res chain seq x y z
N MET A 1 -18.85 18.74 56.26
CA MET A 1 -18.33 17.62 55.45
C MET A 1 -19.07 17.38 54.11
N SER A 2 -20.33 17.83 53.94
CA SER A 2 -21.14 17.57 52.72
C SER A 2 -20.67 18.33 51.45
N CYS A 3 -20.35 19.63 51.56
CA CYS A 3 -19.96 20.48 50.42
C CYS A 3 -18.69 19.99 49.66
N ASN A 4 -17.73 19.39 50.37
CA ASN A 4 -16.51 18.88 49.75
C ASN A 4 -16.75 17.57 48.97
N LYS A 5 -17.78 16.81 49.32
CA LYS A 5 -18.18 15.56 48.65
C LYS A 5 -18.91 15.86 47.34
N GLU A 6 -19.82 16.84 47.33
CA GLU A 6 -20.48 17.32 46.11
C GLU A 6 -19.51 17.94 45.10
N LYS A 7 -18.56 18.78 45.55
CA LYS A 7 -17.52 19.35 44.68
C LYS A 7 -16.65 18.26 44.05
N LYS A 8 -16.27 17.23 44.81
CA LYS A 8 -15.54 16.07 44.28
C LYS A 8 -16.36 15.27 43.25
N ILE A 9 -17.65 15.06 43.49
CA ILE A 9 -18.54 14.35 42.56
C ILE A 9 -18.71 15.16 41.25
N LYS A 10 -18.96 16.46 41.32
CA LYS A 10 -19.06 17.34 40.14
C LYS A 10 -17.76 17.41 39.34
N SER A 11 -16.62 17.47 40.03
CA SER A 11 -15.29 17.41 39.41
C SER A 11 -15.03 16.06 38.72
N LEU A 12 -15.46 14.95 39.32
CA LEU A 12 -15.35 13.62 38.73
C LEU A 12 -16.19 13.48 37.44
N TRP A 13 -17.45 13.95 37.46
CA TRP A 13 -18.31 13.94 36.27
C TRP A 13 -17.80 14.84 35.14
N LEU A 14 -17.20 15.99 35.48
CA LEU A 14 -16.53 16.85 34.48
C LEU A 14 -15.34 16.14 33.84
N ILE A 15 -14.51 15.45 34.63
CA ILE A 15 -13.37 14.68 34.12
C ILE A 15 -13.87 13.55 33.20
N ILE A 16 -14.88 12.79 33.64
CA ILE A 16 -15.51 11.74 32.82
C ILE A 16 -16.07 12.33 31.52
N GLY A 17 -16.76 13.47 31.59
CA GLY A 17 -17.29 14.17 30.41
C GLY A 17 -16.21 14.55 29.41
N ILE A 18 -15.05 15.04 29.88
CA ILE A 18 -13.89 15.37 29.03
C ILE A 18 -13.33 14.11 28.37
N PHE A 19 -13.15 13.02 29.10
CA PHE A 19 -12.66 11.76 28.53
C PHE A 19 -13.62 11.17 27.51
N VAL A 20 -14.92 11.21 27.78
CA VAL A 20 -15.96 10.73 26.85
C VAL A 20 -15.95 11.58 25.58
N LEU A 21 -15.95 12.91 25.70
CA LEU A 21 -15.91 13.81 24.56
C LEU A 21 -14.62 13.62 23.74
N GLY A 22 -13.47 13.56 24.41
CA GLY A 22 -12.18 13.30 23.76
C GLY A 22 -12.15 11.95 23.05
N GLY A 23 -12.73 10.91 23.67
CA GLY A 23 -12.86 9.58 23.07
C GLY A 23 -13.72 9.59 21.80
N ILE A 24 -14.86 10.29 21.82
CA ILE A 24 -15.73 10.44 20.64
C ILE A 24 -14.99 11.18 19.52
N ILE A 25 -14.33 12.30 19.82
CA ILE A 25 -13.56 13.07 18.84
C ILE A 25 -12.43 12.21 18.24
N GLY A 26 -11.68 11.50 19.08
CA GLY A 26 -10.59 10.62 18.65
C GLY A 26 -11.09 9.47 17.77
N LEU A 27 -12.24 8.89 18.09
CA LEU A 27 -12.87 7.85 17.28
C LEU A 27 -13.30 8.38 15.91
N LEU A 28 -14.00 9.52 15.88
CA LEU A 28 -14.44 10.15 14.62
C LEU A 28 -13.25 10.53 13.74
N PHE A 29 -12.20 11.08 14.34
CA PHE A 29 -10.97 11.40 13.63
C PHE A 29 -10.30 10.15 13.04
N SER A 30 -10.11 9.11 13.86
CA SER A 30 -9.49 7.86 13.43
C SER A 30 -10.31 7.17 12.34
N PHE A 31 -11.64 7.21 12.44
CA PHE A 31 -12.54 6.71 11.40
C PHE A 31 -12.39 7.50 10.10
N GLY A 32 -12.34 8.84 10.16
CA GLY A 32 -12.10 9.69 9.00
C GLY A 32 -10.77 9.36 8.31
N VAL A 33 -9.70 9.17 9.09
CA VAL A 33 -8.38 8.75 8.58
C VAL A 33 -8.47 7.37 7.92
N ALA A 34 -9.11 6.40 8.57
CA ALA A 34 -9.25 5.04 8.01
C ALA A 34 -10.02 5.05 6.67
N VAL A 35 -11.11 5.81 6.58
CA VAL A 35 -11.87 5.98 5.33
C VAL A 35 -11.02 6.66 4.26
N GLY A 36 -10.28 7.71 4.62
CA GLY A 36 -9.37 8.41 3.70
C GLY A 36 -8.29 7.49 3.15
N VAL A 37 -7.62 6.73 4.02
CA VAL A 37 -6.62 5.73 3.63
C VAL A 37 -7.25 4.69 2.70
N HIS A 38 -8.41 4.15 3.05
CA HIS A 38 -9.07 3.15 2.22
C HIS A 38 -9.45 3.68 0.82
N LYS A 39 -10.05 4.88 0.74
CA LYS A 39 -10.47 5.49 -0.53
C LYS A 39 -9.31 5.89 -1.43
N THR A 40 -8.13 6.14 -0.87
CA THR A 40 -6.95 6.58 -1.61
C THR A 40 -5.99 5.44 -1.95
N SER A 41 -6.49 4.21 -2.02
CA SER A 41 -5.65 3.01 -2.06
C SER A 41 -5.86 2.12 -3.29
N ASP A 42 -6.93 2.33 -4.05
CA ASP A 42 -7.26 1.51 -5.21
C ASP A 42 -7.03 2.26 -6.53
N ASP A 43 -7.22 1.51 -7.62
CA ASP A 43 -7.09 1.93 -9.01
C ASP A 43 -7.96 3.16 -9.34
N LYS A 44 -9.13 3.31 -8.74
CA LYS A 44 -10.03 4.44 -9.00
C LYS A 44 -9.41 5.75 -8.53
N PHE A 45 -8.76 5.73 -7.36
CA PHE A 45 -8.03 6.90 -6.87
C PHE A 45 -6.74 7.13 -7.66
N CYS A 46 -5.94 6.09 -7.87
CA CYS A 46 -4.66 6.22 -8.56
C CYS A 46 -4.82 6.73 -10.00
N THR A 47 -5.91 6.39 -10.68
CA THR A 47 -6.22 6.85 -12.05
C THR A 47 -6.93 8.19 -12.15
N MET A 48 -7.17 8.89 -11.03
CA MET A 48 -7.61 10.29 -11.09
C MET A 48 -6.56 11.17 -11.78
N CYS A 49 -5.28 10.77 -11.71
CA CYS A 49 -4.22 11.34 -12.53
C CYS A 49 -4.14 10.59 -13.86
N HIS A 50 -4.20 11.31 -14.99
CA HIS A 50 -4.18 10.68 -16.31
C HIS A 50 -2.88 9.90 -16.59
N THR A 51 -1.76 10.32 -15.96
CA THR A 51 -0.44 9.70 -16.08
C THR A 51 -0.40 8.26 -15.58
N MET A 52 -1.31 7.88 -14.68
CA MET A 52 -1.39 6.52 -14.11
C MET A 52 -2.29 5.57 -14.92
N LYS A 53 -3.00 6.05 -15.94
CA LYS A 53 -3.90 5.22 -16.75
C LYS A 53 -3.20 4.03 -17.42
N PRO A 54 -1.98 4.15 -18.00
CA PRO A 54 -1.25 3.00 -18.54
C PRO A 54 -1.00 1.88 -17.52
N MET A 55 -0.65 2.26 -16.28
CA MET A 55 -0.37 1.34 -15.18
C MET A 55 -1.64 0.59 -14.80
N ALA A 56 -2.76 1.30 -14.65
CA ALA A 56 -4.04 0.66 -14.35
C ALA A 56 -4.50 -0.27 -15.49
N ASN A 57 -4.37 0.15 -16.75
CA ASN A 57 -4.78 -0.65 -17.90
C ASN A 57 -4.00 -1.96 -18.01
N SER A 58 -2.68 -1.91 -17.82
CA SER A 58 -1.85 -3.12 -17.77
C SER A 58 -2.14 -3.96 -16.52
N TYR A 59 -2.39 -3.31 -15.38
CA TYR A 59 -2.78 -3.97 -14.13
C TYR A 59 -4.06 -4.77 -14.28
N TYR A 60 -5.10 -4.24 -14.93
CA TYR A 60 -6.35 -4.97 -15.09
C TYR A 60 -6.18 -6.31 -15.80
N ARG A 61 -5.14 -6.45 -16.63
CA ARG A 61 -4.81 -7.67 -17.38
C ARG A 61 -3.79 -8.57 -16.69
N ASP A 62 -3.30 -8.20 -15.51
CA ASP A 62 -2.41 -9.03 -14.68
C ASP A 62 -3.19 -10.06 -13.84
N ALA A 63 -2.50 -11.10 -13.38
CA ALA A 63 -3.06 -12.10 -12.47
C ALA A 63 -3.54 -11.49 -11.13
N HIS A 64 -2.92 -10.42 -10.66
CA HIS A 64 -3.34 -9.67 -9.46
C HIS A 64 -4.31 -8.52 -9.76
N GLY A 65 -4.65 -8.38 -11.04
CA GLY A 65 -5.45 -7.33 -11.65
C GLY A 65 -6.95 -7.41 -11.44
N GLY A 66 -7.69 -6.40 -11.89
CA GLY A 66 -9.15 -6.37 -11.80
C GLY A 66 -9.92 -7.32 -12.71
N ASN A 67 -9.37 -7.74 -13.85
CA ASN A 67 -10.09 -8.58 -14.84
C ASN A 67 -9.60 -10.04 -14.86
N ASN A 68 -9.01 -10.51 -13.77
CA ASN A 68 -8.61 -11.92 -13.68
C ASN A 68 -9.81 -12.84 -13.41
N VAL A 69 -9.66 -14.11 -13.77
CA VAL A 69 -10.73 -15.13 -13.68
C VAL A 69 -11.08 -15.55 -12.26
N ASN A 70 -10.24 -15.21 -11.27
CA ASN A 70 -10.41 -15.65 -9.88
C ASN A 70 -11.35 -14.74 -9.07
N GLY A 71 -11.71 -13.56 -9.60
CA GLY A 71 -12.61 -12.61 -8.92
C GLY A 71 -12.00 -11.92 -7.69
N VAL A 72 -10.70 -12.11 -7.44
CA VAL A 72 -9.94 -11.49 -6.35
C VAL A 72 -8.85 -10.62 -6.94
N ARG A 73 -8.69 -9.40 -6.44
CA ARG A 73 -7.66 -8.47 -6.91
C ARG A 73 -6.89 -7.86 -5.75
N ALA A 74 -5.62 -7.54 -5.97
CA ALA A 74 -4.85 -6.70 -5.06
C ALA A 74 -5.12 -5.22 -5.39
N LYS A 75 -5.21 -4.35 -4.39
CA LYS A 75 -5.21 -2.89 -4.60
C LYS A 75 -3.81 -2.42 -4.98
N CYS A 76 -3.71 -1.22 -5.54
CA CYS A 76 -2.41 -0.63 -5.91
C CYS A 76 -1.45 -0.58 -4.72
N VAL A 77 -1.95 -0.14 -3.56
CA VAL A 77 -1.14 -0.02 -2.34
C VAL A 77 -0.72 -1.35 -1.74
N ASP A 78 -1.40 -2.46 -2.06
CA ASP A 78 -1.07 -3.77 -1.49
C ASP A 78 0.34 -4.22 -1.96
N CYS A 79 0.80 -3.71 -3.10
CA CYS A 79 2.18 -3.89 -3.58
C CYS A 79 3.04 -2.64 -3.40
N HIS A 80 2.46 -1.44 -3.53
CA HIS A 80 3.19 -0.17 -3.56
C HIS A 80 3.36 0.51 -2.20
N LEU A 81 2.95 -0.12 -1.08
CA LEU A 81 3.23 0.35 0.27
C LEU A 81 3.77 -0.78 1.17
N PRO A 82 4.58 -0.45 2.19
CA PRO A 82 5.11 -1.44 3.11
C PRO A 82 4.03 -1.92 4.09
N HIS A 83 4.00 -3.23 4.37
CA HIS A 83 3.05 -3.87 5.29
C HIS A 83 3.72 -4.41 6.57
N ASP A 84 4.85 -3.85 6.97
CA ASP A 84 5.59 -4.21 8.19
C ASP A 84 5.02 -3.56 9.45
N SER A 85 4.46 -2.36 9.36
CA SER A 85 3.77 -1.68 10.45
C SER A 85 2.80 -0.61 9.96
N LEU A 86 1.79 -0.30 10.76
CA LEU A 86 0.85 0.78 10.44
C LEU A 86 1.54 2.15 10.33
N ALA A 87 2.52 2.42 11.21
CA ALA A 87 3.25 3.68 11.20
C ALA A 87 4.05 3.86 9.89
N ASN A 88 4.79 2.83 9.48
CA ASN A 88 5.56 2.87 8.23
C ASN A 88 4.65 2.93 7.00
N TYR A 89 3.54 2.17 7.00
CA TYR A 89 2.54 2.22 5.94
C TYR A 89 2.00 3.66 5.75
N LEU A 90 1.57 4.31 6.83
CA LEU A 90 1.02 5.67 6.77
C LEU A 90 2.08 6.70 6.38
N PHE A 91 3.30 6.56 6.90
CA PHE A 91 4.41 7.43 6.55
C PHE A 91 4.76 7.35 5.07
N GLU A 92 4.95 6.14 4.54
CA GLU A 92 5.30 5.97 3.12
C GLU A 92 4.14 6.39 2.22
N LYS A 93 2.88 6.13 2.60
CA LYS A 93 1.69 6.61 1.89
C LYS A 93 1.65 8.12 1.77
N ALA A 94 1.92 8.83 2.88
CA ALA A 94 1.97 10.28 2.88
C ALA A 94 3.13 10.77 2.01
N LYS A 95 4.32 10.21 2.18
CA LYS A 95 5.53 10.60 1.45
C LYS A 95 5.39 10.41 -0.06
N THR A 96 4.95 9.23 -0.52
CA THR A 96 4.75 8.95 -1.95
C THR A 96 3.59 9.75 -2.51
N GLY A 97 2.48 9.88 -1.78
CA GLY A 97 1.36 10.73 -2.18
C GLY A 97 1.75 12.20 -2.37
N LEU A 98 2.51 12.78 -1.43
CA LEU A 98 3.02 14.15 -1.55
C LEU A 98 3.99 14.31 -2.72
N HIS A 99 4.88 13.33 -2.92
CA HIS A 99 5.78 13.30 -4.06
C HIS A 99 5.00 13.28 -5.38
N ASP A 100 4.00 12.42 -5.51
CA ASP A 100 3.23 12.26 -6.74
C ASP A 100 2.38 13.49 -7.03
N VAL A 101 1.77 14.11 -6.02
CA VAL A 101 1.07 15.40 -6.19
C VAL A 101 2.03 16.48 -6.68
N ARG A 102 3.24 16.59 -6.10
CA ARG A 102 4.25 17.55 -6.57
C ARG A 102 4.62 17.30 -8.03
N VAL A 103 4.96 16.06 -8.39
CA VAL A 103 5.38 15.71 -9.76
C VAL A 103 4.23 15.94 -10.74
N GLN A 104 3.00 15.54 -10.38
CA GLN A 104 1.82 15.73 -11.23
C GLN A 104 1.47 17.20 -11.45
N THR A 105 1.81 18.09 -10.52
CA THR A 105 1.46 19.51 -10.58
C THR A 105 2.55 20.36 -11.20
N PHE A 106 3.82 20.05 -10.94
CA PHE A 106 4.97 20.90 -11.27
C PHE A 106 6.04 20.19 -12.10
N GLY A 107 5.94 18.87 -12.26
CA GLY A 107 6.89 18.09 -13.04
C GLY A 107 6.57 18.10 -14.52
N ASP A 108 7.59 17.83 -15.33
CA ASP A 108 7.41 17.49 -16.73
C ASP A 108 7.04 15.99 -16.84
N LEU A 109 5.78 15.74 -17.15
CA LEU A 109 5.22 14.39 -17.19
C LEU A 109 5.57 13.65 -18.49
N GLU A 110 5.88 14.39 -19.55
CA GLU A 110 6.21 13.82 -20.86
C GLU A 110 7.65 13.31 -20.91
N SER A 111 8.56 13.87 -20.11
CA SER A 111 9.93 13.37 -19.98
C SER A 111 10.07 12.16 -19.04
N ILE A 112 8.98 11.66 -18.46
CA ILE A 112 9.04 10.48 -17.60
C ILE A 112 9.29 9.22 -18.45
N ASP A 113 10.51 8.68 -18.35
CA ASP A 113 10.84 7.36 -18.86
C ASP A 113 10.28 6.27 -17.92
N TRP A 114 9.08 5.78 -18.27
CA TRP A 114 8.42 4.70 -17.55
C TRP A 114 9.15 3.36 -17.70
N GLU A 115 9.82 3.14 -18.84
CA GLU A 115 10.61 1.93 -19.09
C GLU A 115 11.81 1.85 -18.15
N GLU A 116 12.53 2.95 -17.98
CA GLU A 116 13.62 3.04 -17.03
C GLU A 116 13.11 2.91 -15.59
N LYS A 117 12.00 3.58 -15.23
CA LYS A 117 11.41 3.43 -13.88
C LYS A 117 11.08 1.97 -13.54
N ARG A 118 10.59 1.17 -14.50
CA ARG A 118 10.33 -0.27 -14.27
C ARG A 118 11.58 -1.03 -13.85
N LYS A 119 12.76 -0.69 -14.39
CA LYS A 119 14.03 -1.34 -14.00
C LYS A 119 14.39 -1.08 -12.53
N HIS A 120 13.85 -0.02 -11.95
CA HIS A 120 14.04 0.36 -10.54
C HIS A 120 12.82 0.04 -9.66
N ALA A 121 11.94 -0.87 -10.07
CA ALA A 121 10.72 -1.23 -9.35
C ALA A 121 10.92 -1.57 -7.87
N LYS A 122 12.09 -2.15 -7.51
CA LYS A 122 12.45 -2.47 -6.12
C LYS A 122 12.44 -1.28 -5.16
N ARG A 123 12.47 -0.05 -5.67
CA ARG A 123 12.42 1.19 -4.87
C ARG A 123 11.01 1.54 -4.40
N PHE A 124 9.98 1.08 -5.10
CA PHE A 124 8.59 1.47 -4.89
C PHE A 124 7.60 0.30 -4.86
N VAL A 125 8.09 -0.94 -4.96
CA VAL A 125 7.33 -2.16 -4.68
C VAL A 125 7.98 -2.86 -3.49
N PHE A 126 7.16 -3.28 -2.54
CA PHE A 126 7.61 -3.77 -1.24
C PHE A 126 7.32 -5.27 -1.10
N ASP A 127 8.34 -6.06 -0.76
CA ASP A 127 8.18 -7.49 -0.52
C ASP A 127 7.24 -7.80 0.65
N THR A 128 7.13 -6.89 1.63
CA THR A 128 6.15 -7.00 2.72
C THR A 128 4.71 -6.98 2.19
N GLY A 129 4.45 -6.26 1.10
CA GLY A 129 3.18 -6.31 0.38
C GLY A 129 2.91 -7.69 -0.23
N CYS A 130 3.89 -8.26 -0.94
CA CYS A 130 3.79 -9.62 -1.46
C CYS A 130 3.54 -10.64 -0.32
N MET A 131 4.31 -10.56 0.75
CA MET A 131 4.24 -11.49 1.88
C MET A 131 2.99 -11.32 2.75
N SER A 132 2.27 -10.20 2.65
CA SER A 132 0.98 -10.03 3.33
C SER A 132 -0.09 -10.99 2.82
N CYS A 133 -0.01 -11.40 1.55
CA CYS A 133 -0.89 -12.41 0.94
C CYS A 133 -0.18 -13.75 0.76
N HIS A 134 1.10 -13.76 0.38
CA HIS A 134 1.90 -14.96 0.11
C HIS A 134 2.56 -15.52 1.38
N THR A 135 1.80 -15.62 2.48
CA THR A 135 2.32 -15.95 3.82
C THR A 135 2.96 -17.34 3.94
N ASN A 136 2.53 -18.29 3.11
CA ASN A 136 3.02 -19.68 3.12
C ASN A 136 3.88 -20.04 1.89
N LEU A 137 4.44 -19.04 1.19
CA LEU A 137 5.12 -19.22 -0.09
C LEU A 137 6.27 -20.23 -0.06
N GLN A 138 7.05 -20.27 1.03
CA GLN A 138 8.17 -21.20 1.17
C GLN A 138 7.70 -22.66 1.08
N ASN A 139 6.68 -23.03 1.85
CA ASN A 139 6.11 -24.37 1.83
C ASN A 139 5.35 -24.64 0.53
N ALA A 140 4.59 -23.66 0.05
CA ALA A 140 3.80 -23.78 -1.18
C ALA A 140 4.66 -24.05 -2.42
N THR A 141 5.94 -23.67 -2.39
CA THR A 141 6.88 -23.90 -3.49
C THR A 141 7.83 -25.08 -3.29
N SER A 142 7.77 -25.76 -2.14
CA SER A 142 8.66 -26.88 -1.80
C SER A 142 8.56 -28.08 -2.74
N SER A 143 7.38 -28.35 -3.29
CA SER A 143 7.12 -29.46 -4.20
C SER A 143 7.55 -29.19 -5.65
N ASN A 144 7.83 -27.94 -6.01
CA ASN A 144 8.31 -27.56 -7.33
C ASN A 144 9.78 -27.18 -7.23
N THR A 145 10.68 -28.07 -7.66
CA THR A 145 12.14 -27.89 -7.53
C THR A 145 12.64 -26.56 -8.09
N LYS A 146 12.10 -26.08 -9.22
CA LYS A 146 12.51 -24.81 -9.83
C LYS A 146 12.13 -23.62 -8.95
N ALA A 147 10.89 -23.59 -8.47
CA ALA A 147 10.41 -22.52 -7.58
C ALA A 147 11.09 -22.59 -6.21
N PHE A 148 11.27 -23.80 -5.65
CA PHE A 148 11.94 -24.04 -4.38
C PHE A 148 13.36 -23.48 -4.38
N ILE A 149 14.19 -23.80 -5.38
CA ILE A 149 15.58 -23.33 -5.44
C ILE A 149 15.61 -21.80 -5.47
N ALA A 150 14.81 -21.17 -6.32
CA ALA A 150 14.78 -19.71 -6.45
C ALA A 150 14.31 -19.02 -5.16
N HIS A 151 13.24 -19.49 -4.54
CA HIS A 151 12.71 -18.89 -3.31
C HIS A 151 13.56 -19.22 -2.08
N LYS A 152 14.24 -20.38 -2.05
CA LYS A 152 15.15 -20.76 -0.96
C LYS A 152 16.26 -19.73 -0.78
N GLU A 153 16.85 -19.23 -1.87
CA GLU A 153 17.86 -18.17 -1.79
C GLU A 153 17.32 -16.91 -1.09
N TYR A 154 16.08 -16.52 -1.40
CA TYR A 154 15.41 -15.37 -0.77
C TYR A 154 15.13 -15.62 0.72
N PHE A 155 14.51 -16.76 1.08
CA PHE A 155 14.15 -17.07 2.47
C PHE A 155 15.35 -17.30 3.37
N GLU A 156 16.44 -17.87 2.84
CA GLU A 156 17.70 -18.06 3.57
C GLU A 156 18.62 -16.83 3.52
N LYS A 157 18.15 -15.72 2.93
CA LYS A 157 18.87 -14.45 2.83
C LYS A 157 20.24 -14.58 2.14
N ARG A 158 20.33 -15.49 1.17
CA ARG A 158 21.51 -15.70 0.31
C ARG A 158 21.53 -14.77 -0.91
N THR A 159 20.45 -13.99 -1.10
CA THR A 159 20.32 -12.92 -2.08
C THR A 159 19.73 -11.67 -1.42
N ASP A 160 20.10 -10.49 -1.92
CA ASP A 160 19.52 -9.19 -1.57
C ASP A 160 18.39 -8.75 -2.52
N LYS A 161 18.18 -9.52 -3.60
CA LYS A 161 17.13 -9.28 -4.59
C LYS A 161 15.73 -9.31 -3.97
N LYS A 162 14.90 -8.36 -4.39
CA LYS A 162 13.47 -8.28 -4.07
C LYS A 162 12.62 -9.14 -4.99
N CYS A 163 11.37 -9.41 -4.60
CA CYS A 163 10.41 -10.21 -5.37
C CYS A 163 10.31 -9.72 -6.83
N VAL A 164 10.18 -8.40 -7.03
CA VAL A 164 10.04 -7.77 -8.35
C VAL A 164 11.29 -7.80 -9.23
N GLU A 165 12.47 -8.09 -8.68
CA GLU A 165 13.69 -8.23 -9.50
C GLU A 165 13.72 -9.57 -10.23
N CYS A 166 13.05 -10.60 -9.70
CA CYS A 166 12.81 -11.87 -10.36
C CYS A 166 11.47 -11.88 -11.10
N HIS A 167 10.40 -11.39 -10.47
CA HIS A 167 9.04 -11.28 -11.02
C HIS A 167 8.80 -9.92 -11.70
N LYS A 168 9.63 -9.58 -12.68
CA LYS A 168 9.72 -8.23 -13.29
C LYS A 168 8.44 -7.67 -13.88
N ASN A 169 7.51 -8.55 -14.25
CA ASN A 169 6.27 -8.21 -14.93
C ASN A 169 5.04 -8.34 -14.03
N VAL A 170 5.20 -8.65 -12.74
CA VAL A 170 4.07 -8.78 -11.82
C VAL A 170 3.32 -7.46 -11.68
N GLY A 171 1.99 -7.52 -11.66
CA GLY A 171 1.12 -6.36 -11.48
C GLY A 171 0.94 -5.50 -12.73
N HIS A 172 1.82 -5.59 -13.73
CA HIS A 172 1.78 -4.77 -14.95
C HIS A 172 2.34 -5.51 -16.18
N HIS A 173 1.88 -6.75 -16.42
CA HIS A 173 2.48 -7.73 -17.34
C HIS A 173 2.81 -7.22 -18.76
N ILE A 174 2.02 -6.27 -19.26
CA ILE A 174 2.10 -5.74 -20.63
C ILE A 174 2.16 -4.20 -20.64
N LEU A 175 2.79 -3.60 -19.62
CA LEU A 175 2.85 -2.13 -19.52
C LEU A 175 3.44 -1.46 -20.77
N GLY A 176 4.40 -2.11 -21.43
CA GLY A 176 5.06 -1.62 -22.65
C GLY A 176 4.08 -1.31 -23.80
N ASP A 177 2.91 -1.95 -23.83
CA ASP A 177 1.89 -1.71 -24.86
C ASP A 177 1.06 -0.44 -24.56
N TYR A 178 1.11 0.05 -23.32
CA TYR A 178 0.29 1.17 -22.84
C TYR A 178 1.08 2.45 -22.58
N ILE A 179 2.39 2.36 -22.43
CA ILE A 179 3.27 3.52 -22.28
C ILE A 179 3.77 3.94 -23.66
N LYS A 180 3.71 5.24 -23.95
CA LYS A 180 4.29 5.79 -25.18
C LYS A 180 5.81 5.64 -25.11
N LYS A 181 6.41 5.22 -26.22
CA LYS A 181 7.86 5.36 -26.45
C LYS A 181 8.21 6.82 -26.71
#